data_AF-A0A1I4K835-F1
#
_entry.id   AF-A0A1I4K835-F1
#
_cell.length_a   1.000
_cell.length_b   1.000
_cell.length_c   1.000
_cell.angle_alpha   90.00
_cell.angle_beta   90.00
_cell.angle_gamma   90.00
#
_symmetry.space_group_name_H-M   'P 1'
#
loop_
_entity.id
_entity.type
_entity.pdbx_description
1 polymer ?
#
loop_
_entity_poly.entity_id
_entity_poly.type
_entity_poly.pdbx_seq_one_letter_code
_entity_poly.pdbx_strand_id
1 'polypeptide(L)'
;MPLNETDIPLDCIKKFRETSRAEIFLDVHGLITGLDKNANRYKKDWEHADEWLKNINFLKMNDKEAQWAAGRLLDKQEDYAHYAAAMVNMGLSTCWITFGDQSSLIAWRRNDRIFWANVPVVDFGKIVDTVGCGDSASAGFIYSYAKLHNPLLAVVLGNTFGSIKASISGIEEFPSKTEVRDVVNQHYRNYLHTMLDEFLTQEHVVVHEIKEDHIYESSLYSTDGHRHNHGADHARGSDS
;
A
#
# COMPACT_ATOMS: atom_id res chain seq x y z
N MET A 1 8.23 -8.04 -16.93
CA MET A 1 7.10 -7.09 -17.02
C MET A 1 6.19 -7.41 -15.85
N PRO A 2 5.74 -6.43 -15.06
CA PRO A 2 4.78 -6.70 -13.98
C PRO A 2 3.45 -7.19 -14.56
N LEU A 3 2.72 -8.01 -13.80
CA LEU A 3 1.37 -8.44 -14.16
C LEU A 3 0.45 -7.23 -14.27
N ASN A 4 -0.27 -7.09 -15.38
CA ASN A 4 -1.17 -5.98 -15.64
C ASN A 4 -2.61 -6.47 -15.91
N GLU A 5 -3.53 -5.55 -16.21
CA GLU A 5 -4.95 -5.81 -16.47
C GLU A 5 -5.22 -6.76 -17.65
N THR A 6 -4.27 -6.92 -18.57
CA THR A 6 -4.37 -7.92 -19.65
C THR A 6 -4.04 -9.32 -19.15
N ASP A 7 -3.20 -9.43 -18.12
CA ASP A 7 -2.86 -10.70 -17.47
C ASP A 7 -3.93 -11.11 -16.45
N ILE A 8 -4.42 -10.15 -15.65
CA ILE A 8 -5.45 -10.34 -14.63
C ILE A 8 -6.52 -9.25 -14.76
N PRO A 9 -7.56 -9.47 -15.59
CA PRO A 9 -8.66 -8.52 -15.74
C PRO A 9 -9.52 -8.40 -14.48
N LEU A 10 -10.16 -7.25 -14.28
CA LEU A 10 -11.09 -7.01 -13.16
C LEU A 10 -12.22 -8.06 -13.10
N ASP A 11 -12.77 -8.46 -14.26
CA ASP A 11 -13.81 -9.48 -14.34
C ASP A 11 -13.36 -10.85 -13.81
N CYS A 12 -12.06 -11.16 -13.92
CA CYS A 12 -11.49 -12.37 -13.33
C CYS A 12 -11.60 -12.32 -11.79
N ILE A 13 -11.24 -11.18 -11.21
CA ILE A 13 -11.28 -10.97 -9.76
C ILE A 13 -12.72 -10.95 -9.23
N LYS A 14 -13.65 -10.31 -9.93
CA LYS A 14 -15.09 -10.33 -9.59
C LYS A 14 -15.64 -11.76 -9.55
N LYS A 15 -15.39 -12.54 -10.60
CA LYS A 15 -15.82 -13.95 -10.67
C LYS A 15 -15.16 -14.82 -9.59
N PHE A 16 -13.89 -14.59 -9.30
CA PHE A 16 -13.21 -15.29 -8.21
C PHE A 16 -13.83 -14.95 -6.86
N ARG A 17 -14.16 -13.67 -6.60
CA ARG A 17 -14.84 -13.23 -5.37
C ARG A 17 -16.23 -13.83 -5.22
N GLU A 18 -17.01 -13.94 -6.30
CA GLU A 18 -18.33 -14.57 -6.29
C GLU A 18 -18.28 -16.06 -5.90
N THR A 19 -17.18 -16.73 -6.21
CA THR A 19 -17.02 -18.19 -6.02
C THR A 19 -16.13 -18.55 -4.83
N SER A 20 -15.46 -17.58 -4.20
CA SER A 20 -14.46 -17.82 -3.17
C SER A 20 -14.47 -16.77 -2.06
N ARG A 21 -14.31 -17.24 -0.82
CA ARG A 21 -14.04 -16.40 0.35
C ARG A 21 -12.54 -16.23 0.63
N ALA A 22 -11.68 -16.70 -0.26
CA ALA A 22 -10.25 -16.53 -0.10
C ALA A 22 -9.90 -15.04 -0.01
N GLU A 23 -8.93 -14.71 0.83
CA GLU A 23 -8.41 -13.36 0.89
C GLU A 23 -7.58 -13.07 -0.37
N ILE A 24 -7.75 -11.89 -0.95
CA ILE A 24 -7.05 -11.48 -2.18
C ILE A 24 -6.10 -10.34 -1.84
N PHE A 25 -4.81 -10.57 -2.11
CA PHE A 25 -3.76 -9.59 -2.01
C PHE A 25 -3.44 -9.03 -3.39
N LEU A 26 -3.49 -7.71 -3.55
CA LEU A 26 -3.14 -7.02 -4.78
C LEU A 26 -1.93 -6.12 -4.54
N ASP A 27 -0.85 -6.38 -5.27
CA ASP A 27 0.17 -5.36 -5.52
C ASP A 27 -0.28 -4.57 -6.76
N VAL A 28 -0.57 -3.27 -6.58
CA VAL A 28 -1.18 -2.43 -7.63
C VAL A 28 -0.21 -2.12 -8.77
N HIS A 29 1.08 -2.41 -8.59
CA HIS A 29 2.16 -1.95 -9.45
C HIS A 29 1.86 -2.02 -10.96
N GLY A 30 1.45 -3.18 -11.47
CA GLY A 30 1.20 -3.33 -12.91
C GLY A 30 -0.18 -2.83 -13.39
N LEU A 31 -1.10 -2.52 -12.49
CA LEU A 31 -2.37 -1.86 -12.84
C LEU A 31 -2.21 -0.34 -13.03
N ILE A 32 -1.18 0.28 -12.45
CA ILE A 32 -0.99 1.75 -12.53
C ILE A 32 0.37 2.17 -13.07
N THR A 33 1.22 1.21 -13.41
CA THR A 33 2.51 1.46 -14.06
C THR A 33 2.56 0.78 -15.42
N GLY A 34 2.85 1.57 -16.46
CA GLY A 34 3.20 1.06 -17.78
C GLY A 34 4.72 1.10 -18.02
N LEU A 35 5.18 0.36 -19.03
CA LEU A 35 6.55 0.43 -19.54
C LEU A 35 6.53 0.98 -20.96
N ASP A 36 7.38 1.98 -21.22
CA ASP A 36 7.59 2.45 -22.59
C ASP A 36 8.52 1.50 -23.37
N LYS A 37 8.72 1.79 -24.66
CA LYS A 37 9.61 1.04 -25.55
C LYS A 37 11.09 0.98 -25.09
N ASN A 38 11.49 1.85 -24.16
CA ASN A 38 12.83 1.91 -23.59
C ASN A 38 12.87 1.31 -22.18
N ALA A 39 11.81 0.64 -21.73
CA ALA A 39 11.63 0.09 -20.39
C ALA A 39 11.58 1.15 -19.26
N ASN A 40 11.29 2.41 -19.57
CA ASN A 40 11.01 3.41 -18.55
C ASN A 40 9.57 3.27 -18.04
N ARG A 41 9.41 3.48 -16.73
CA ARG A 41 8.12 3.42 -16.05
C ARG A 41 7.35 4.73 -16.24
N TYR A 42 6.06 4.64 -16.58
CA TYR A 42 5.15 5.78 -16.64
C TYR A 42 3.83 5.48 -15.89
N LYS A 43 3.15 6.54 -15.44
CA LYS A 43 1.85 6.44 -14.77
C LYS A 43 0.78 6.01 -15.77
N LYS A 44 0.00 5.00 -15.41
CA LYS A 44 -1.28 4.66 -16.03
C LYS A 44 -2.42 4.96 -15.06
N ASP A 45 -3.58 5.33 -15.59
CA ASP A 45 -4.76 5.50 -14.76
C ASP A 45 -5.24 4.16 -14.22
N TRP A 46 -5.62 4.14 -12.94
CA TRP A 46 -6.21 2.96 -12.32
C TRP A 46 -7.67 2.85 -12.71
N GLU A 47 -7.93 2.26 -13.87
CA GLU A 47 -9.30 2.05 -14.34
C GLU A 47 -10.12 1.22 -13.34
N HIS A 48 -11.32 1.69 -13.03
CA HIS A 48 -12.27 1.03 -12.12
C HIS A 48 -11.69 0.73 -10.71
N ALA A 49 -10.85 1.63 -10.18
CA ALA A 49 -10.20 1.46 -8.89
C ALA A 49 -11.18 1.13 -7.75
N ASP A 50 -12.34 1.80 -7.69
CA ASP A 50 -13.36 1.53 -6.66
C ASP A 50 -13.92 0.10 -6.74
N GLU A 51 -14.05 -0.44 -7.96
CA GLU A 51 -14.49 -1.82 -8.17
C GLU A 51 -13.41 -2.82 -7.79
N TRP A 52 -12.14 -2.53 -8.07
CA TRP A 52 -11.01 -3.32 -7.58
C TRP A 52 -11.02 -3.39 -6.05
N LEU A 53 -11.13 -2.23 -5.39
CA LEU A 53 -11.11 -2.11 -3.92
C LEU A 53 -12.23 -2.92 -3.25
N LYS A 54 -13.42 -3.00 -3.87
CA LYS A 54 -14.56 -3.79 -3.35
C LYS A 54 -14.32 -5.31 -3.42
N ASN A 55 -13.40 -5.78 -4.26
CA ASN A 55 -13.21 -7.21 -4.51
C ASN A 55 -11.94 -7.79 -3.88
N ILE A 56 -11.02 -6.96 -3.39
CA ILE A 56 -9.77 -7.38 -2.76
C ILE A 56 -9.77 -7.15 -1.24
N ASN A 57 -8.84 -7.77 -0.52
CA ASN A 57 -8.71 -7.60 0.93
C ASN A 57 -7.49 -6.76 1.32
N PHE A 58 -6.38 -6.99 0.62
CA PHE A 58 -5.12 -6.30 0.85
C PHE A 58 -4.72 -5.54 -0.39
N LEU A 59 -4.35 -4.28 -0.22
CA LEU A 59 -3.75 -3.46 -1.24
C LEU A 59 -2.33 -3.09 -0.82
N LYS A 60 -1.36 -3.36 -1.69
CA LYS A 60 0.02 -2.92 -1.54
C LYS A 60 0.38 -1.95 -2.67
N MET A 61 1.12 -0.91 -2.32
CA MET A 61 1.67 0.09 -3.22
C MET A 61 2.98 0.65 -2.66
N ASN A 62 3.82 1.26 -3.49
CA ASN A 62 4.83 2.20 -3.01
C ASN A 62 4.28 3.63 -2.89
N ASP A 63 5.08 4.53 -2.33
CA ASP A 63 4.78 5.94 -2.15
C ASP A 63 4.38 6.66 -3.46
N LYS A 64 5.11 6.40 -4.57
CA LYS A 64 4.82 6.98 -5.87
C LYS A 64 3.49 6.50 -6.44
N GLU A 65 3.26 5.19 -6.32
CA GLU A 65 2.02 4.51 -6.69
C GLU A 65 0.82 5.01 -5.89
N ALA A 66 1.01 5.26 -4.58
CA ALA A 66 -0.01 5.84 -3.72
C ALA A 66 -0.41 7.23 -4.18
N GLN A 67 0.55 8.10 -4.49
CA GLN A 67 0.26 9.43 -5.03
C GLN A 67 -0.48 9.35 -6.38
N TRP A 68 -0.07 8.42 -7.25
CA TRP A 68 -0.72 8.22 -8.53
C TRP A 68 -2.17 7.76 -8.40
N ALA A 69 -2.42 6.80 -7.51
CA ALA A 69 -3.74 6.28 -7.21
C ALA A 69 -4.61 7.30 -6.47
N ALA A 70 -4.02 8.14 -5.60
CA ALA A 70 -4.70 9.23 -4.93
C ALA A 70 -5.08 10.39 -5.88
N GLY A 71 -4.43 10.48 -7.05
CA GLY A 71 -4.65 11.59 -7.99
C GLY A 71 -4.13 12.95 -7.49
N ARG A 72 -3.40 12.97 -6.37
CA ARG A 72 -2.84 14.17 -5.73
C ARG A 72 -1.49 13.88 -5.09
N LEU A 73 -0.74 14.93 -4.79
CA LEU A 73 0.49 14.81 -4.01
C LEU A 73 0.17 14.41 -2.57
N LEU A 74 1.05 13.58 -2.01
CA LEU A 74 1.07 13.16 -0.61
C LEU A 74 2.45 13.55 -0.09
N ASP A 75 2.51 14.63 0.68
CA ASP A 75 3.78 15.29 1.01
C ASP A 75 4.33 14.85 2.36
N LYS A 76 3.43 14.53 3.31
CA LYS A 76 3.78 14.12 4.66
C LYS A 76 3.26 12.73 4.95
N GLN A 77 3.90 12.04 5.87
CA GLN A 77 3.51 10.69 6.29
C GLN A 77 2.04 10.60 6.73
N GLU A 78 1.50 11.66 7.34
CA GLU A 78 0.09 11.75 7.72
C GLU A 78 -0.86 11.74 6.52
N ASP A 79 -0.46 12.33 5.38
CA ASP A 79 -1.26 12.29 4.15
C ASP A 79 -1.39 10.84 3.63
N TYR A 80 -0.29 10.08 3.70
CA TYR A 80 -0.29 8.65 3.37
C TYR A 80 -1.11 7.84 4.37
N ALA A 81 -1.06 8.16 5.67
CA ALA A 81 -1.86 7.50 6.70
C ALA A 81 -3.35 7.67 6.43
N HIS A 82 -3.79 8.90 6.18
CA HIS A 82 -5.18 9.22 5.85
C HIS A 82 -5.63 8.57 4.53
N TYR A 83 -4.77 8.58 3.52
CA TYR A 83 -5.07 7.91 2.25
C TYR A 83 -5.23 6.38 2.43
N ALA A 84 -4.28 5.73 3.11
CA ALA A 84 -4.35 4.29 3.37
C ALA A 84 -5.60 3.92 4.20
N ALA A 85 -5.95 4.75 5.19
CA ALA A 85 -7.14 4.58 5.99
C ALA A 85 -8.43 4.78 5.19
N ALA A 86 -8.47 5.73 4.25
CA ALA A 86 -9.59 5.90 3.33
C ALA A 86 -9.78 4.63 2.47
N MET A 87 -8.71 4.01 1.98
CA MET A 87 -8.79 2.74 1.24
C MET A 87 -9.36 1.60 2.10
N VAL A 88 -8.95 1.50 3.37
CA VAL A 88 -9.55 0.58 4.35
C VAL A 88 -11.03 0.89 4.57
N ASN A 89 -11.38 2.17 4.65
CA ASN A 89 -12.76 2.59 4.82
C ASN A 89 -13.64 2.17 3.64
N MET A 90 -13.11 2.23 2.41
CA MET A 90 -13.79 1.83 1.17
C MET A 90 -14.02 0.32 1.01
N GLY A 91 -13.49 -0.52 1.91
CA GLY A 91 -13.80 -1.94 1.95
C GLY A 91 -12.60 -2.85 2.15
N LEU A 92 -11.37 -2.35 2.07
CA LEU A 92 -10.18 -3.17 2.32
C LEU A 92 -10.09 -3.59 3.79
N SER A 93 -9.54 -4.77 4.04
CA SER A 93 -9.08 -5.17 5.37
C SER A 93 -7.82 -4.40 5.76
N THR A 94 -6.96 -4.11 4.78
CA THR A 94 -5.63 -3.54 5.01
C THR A 94 -5.08 -2.85 3.76
N CYS A 95 -4.42 -1.70 3.96
CA CYS A 95 -3.68 -0.98 2.93
C CYS A 95 -2.22 -0.77 3.39
N TRP A 96 -1.27 -1.24 2.59
CA TRP A 96 0.17 -1.22 2.86
C TRP A 96 0.89 -0.33 1.84
N ILE A 97 1.58 0.71 2.33
CA ILE A 97 2.39 1.61 1.53
C ILE A 97 3.86 1.44 1.91
N THR A 98 4.74 1.21 0.94
CA THR A 98 6.19 1.06 1.16
C THR A 98 6.96 2.31 0.74
N PHE A 99 7.95 2.74 1.53
CA PHE A 99 8.82 3.89 1.25
C PHE A 99 10.26 3.44 0.99
N GLY A 100 10.44 2.45 0.11
CA GLY A 100 11.76 1.91 -0.23
C GLY A 100 12.52 1.38 0.98
N ASP A 101 13.69 1.95 1.24
CA ASP A 101 14.60 1.63 2.34
C ASP A 101 14.37 2.48 3.61
N GLN A 102 13.30 3.28 3.67
CA GLN A 102 13.01 4.15 4.80
C GLN A 102 12.06 3.50 5.82
N SER A 103 10.86 3.14 5.39
CA SER A 103 9.83 2.53 6.24
C SER A 103 8.70 1.93 5.41
N SER A 104 7.70 1.38 6.10
CA SER A 104 6.40 1.03 5.55
C SER A 104 5.30 1.65 6.41
N LEU A 105 4.21 2.10 5.80
CA LEU A 105 2.98 2.46 6.50
C LEU A 105 1.92 1.40 6.26
N ILE A 106 1.23 1.00 7.33
CA ILE A 106 0.14 0.04 7.26
C ILE A 106 -1.10 0.64 7.90
N ALA A 107 -2.22 0.62 7.19
CA ALA A 107 -3.53 0.90 7.75
C ALA A 107 -4.36 -0.40 7.73
N TRP A 108 -5.13 -0.66 8.78
CA TRP A 108 -6.01 -1.83 8.84
C TRP A 108 -7.25 -1.60 9.69
N ARG A 109 -8.28 -2.39 9.42
CA ARG A 109 -9.50 -2.42 10.23
C ARG A 109 -9.39 -3.48 11.32
N ARG A 110 -9.76 -3.13 12.55
CA ARG A 110 -9.97 -4.06 13.66
C ARG A 110 -11.27 -3.70 14.36
N ASN A 111 -12.25 -4.60 14.28
CA ASN A 111 -13.66 -4.29 14.60
C ASN A 111 -14.13 -3.10 13.76
N ASP A 112 -14.87 -2.16 14.35
CA ASP A 112 -15.37 -0.96 13.67
C ASP A 112 -14.38 0.23 13.71
N ARG A 113 -13.10 -0.03 14.01
CA ARG A 113 -12.06 1.00 14.16
C ARG A 113 -10.95 0.80 13.13
N ILE A 114 -10.41 1.91 12.64
CA ILE A 114 -9.30 1.93 11.69
C ILE A 114 -8.04 2.40 12.41
N PHE A 115 -6.97 1.63 12.26
CA PHE A 115 -5.67 1.90 12.83
C PHE A 115 -4.64 2.06 11.73
N TRP A 116 -3.56 2.77 12.04
CA TRP A 116 -2.36 2.77 11.22
C TRP A 116 -1.09 2.76 12.07
N ALA A 117 0.01 2.31 11.47
CA ALA A 117 1.33 2.31 12.08
C ALA A 117 2.41 2.54 11.02
N ASN A 118 3.52 3.14 11.45
CA ASN A 118 4.76 3.17 10.67
C ASN A 118 5.68 2.05 11.16
N VAL A 119 6.11 1.19 10.23
CA VAL A 119 6.93 0.01 10.49
C VAL A 119 8.32 0.25 9.90
N PRO A 120 9.40 0.22 10.69
CA PRO A 120 10.75 0.39 10.17
C PRO A 120 11.10 -0.75 9.20
N VAL A 121 12.01 -0.49 8.26
CA VAL A 121 12.60 -1.52 7.39
C VAL A 121 13.98 -1.90 7.90
N VAL A 122 14.42 -3.11 7.57
CA VAL A 122 15.72 -3.61 8.02
C VAL A 122 16.82 -3.03 7.14
N ASP A 123 17.71 -2.24 7.73
CA ASP A 123 18.89 -1.73 7.04
C ASP A 123 20.03 -2.77 7.07
N PHE A 124 20.33 -3.36 5.91
CA PHE A 124 21.49 -4.25 5.69
C PHE A 124 22.71 -3.51 5.13
N GLY A 125 22.66 -2.17 5.04
CA GLY A 125 23.70 -1.32 4.51
C GLY A 125 23.79 -1.38 2.99
N LYS A 126 24.52 -2.36 2.45
CA LYS A 126 24.77 -2.42 1.00
C LYS A 126 23.58 -3.01 0.25
N ILE A 127 22.91 -2.17 -0.54
CA ILE A 127 21.93 -2.62 -1.54
C ILE A 127 22.70 -3.22 -2.72
N VAL A 128 22.44 -4.50 -3.00
CA VAL A 128 23.08 -5.28 -4.07
C VAL A 128 22.18 -5.35 -5.31
N ASP A 129 20.92 -5.70 -5.13
CA ASP A 129 19.95 -5.87 -6.22
C ASP A 129 18.52 -5.63 -5.73
N THR A 130 17.87 -4.59 -6.27
CA THR A 130 16.50 -4.23 -5.90
C THR A 130 15.43 -5.00 -6.67
N VAL A 131 15.80 -5.79 -7.68
CA VAL A 131 14.85 -6.57 -8.48
C VAL A 131 14.19 -7.62 -7.61
N GLY A 132 12.85 -7.71 -7.66
CA GLY A 132 12.07 -8.67 -6.90
C GLY A 132 11.89 -8.34 -5.42
N CYS A 133 12.45 -7.23 -4.89
CA CYS A 133 12.27 -6.87 -3.48
C CYS A 133 10.79 -6.69 -3.10
N GLY A 134 10.00 -6.08 -4.00
CA GLY A 134 8.55 -5.94 -3.81
C GLY A 134 7.83 -7.29 -3.76
N ASP A 135 8.20 -8.23 -4.63
CA ASP A 135 7.62 -9.57 -4.68
C ASP A 135 7.99 -10.40 -3.44
N SER A 136 9.27 -10.34 -3.03
CA SER A 136 9.74 -10.96 -1.78
C SER A 136 9.02 -10.37 -0.56
N ALA A 137 8.79 -9.06 -0.54
CA ALA A 137 8.06 -8.40 0.53
C ALA A 137 6.59 -8.85 0.57
N SER A 138 5.92 -8.92 -0.59
CA SER A 138 4.57 -9.45 -0.71
C SER A 138 4.48 -10.90 -0.25
N ALA A 139 5.44 -11.76 -0.63
CA ALA A 139 5.51 -13.14 -0.17
C ALA A 139 5.66 -13.26 1.35
N GLY A 140 6.53 -12.44 1.94
CA GLY A 140 6.72 -12.37 3.39
C GLY A 140 5.46 -11.94 4.14
N PHE A 141 4.77 -10.94 3.62
CA PHE A 141 3.48 -10.48 4.15
C PHE A 141 2.44 -11.60 4.11
N ILE A 142 2.21 -12.20 2.93
CA ILE A 142 1.19 -13.23 2.73
C ILE A 142 1.46 -14.43 3.65
N TYR A 143 2.73 -14.88 3.73
CA TYR A 143 3.11 -15.98 4.60
C TYR A 143 2.81 -15.70 6.07
N SER A 144 3.22 -14.52 6.57
CA SER A 144 3.00 -14.12 7.97
C SER A 144 1.52 -13.98 8.27
N TYR A 145 0.77 -13.30 7.40
CA TYR A 145 -0.66 -13.07 7.59
C TYR A 145 -1.44 -14.38 7.59
N ALA A 146 -1.17 -15.30 6.67
CA ALA A 146 -1.82 -16.61 6.62
C ALA A 146 -1.59 -17.45 7.89
N LYS A 147 -0.52 -17.17 8.65
CA LYS A 147 -0.20 -17.86 9.90
C LYS A 147 -0.74 -17.14 11.13
N LEU A 148 -0.64 -15.82 11.16
CA LEU A 148 -0.82 -15.02 12.37
C LEU A 148 -2.07 -14.15 12.35
N HIS A 149 -2.68 -13.93 11.19
CA HIS A 149 -3.84 -13.06 10.98
C HIS A 149 -3.63 -11.65 11.56
N ASN A 150 -2.40 -11.13 11.46
CA ASN A 150 -2.01 -9.84 12.01
C ASN A 150 -1.32 -9.00 10.92
N PRO A 151 -1.96 -7.93 10.41
CA PRO A 151 -1.39 -7.08 9.35
C PRO A 151 -0.04 -6.46 9.70
N LEU A 152 0.13 -6.03 10.94
CA LEU A 152 1.36 -5.37 11.39
C LEU A 152 2.54 -6.34 11.41
N LEU A 153 2.35 -7.53 12.00
CA LEU A 153 3.36 -8.59 11.95
C LEU A 153 3.60 -9.11 10.52
N ALA A 154 2.61 -8.98 9.63
CA ALA A 154 2.78 -9.29 8.23
C ALA A 154 3.70 -8.28 7.53
N VAL A 155 3.56 -6.98 7.80
CA VAL A 155 4.49 -5.96 7.29
C VAL A 155 5.89 -6.14 7.86
N VAL A 156 6.06 -6.47 9.15
CA VAL A 156 7.38 -6.78 9.73
C VAL A 156 8.09 -7.87 8.93
N LEU A 157 7.38 -8.96 8.62
CA LEU A 157 7.97 -10.06 7.85
C LEU A 157 8.16 -9.68 6.37
N GLY A 158 7.23 -8.94 5.77
CA GLY A 158 7.35 -8.43 4.41
C GLY A 158 8.57 -7.51 4.23
N ASN A 159 8.73 -6.51 5.10
CA ASN A 159 9.91 -5.64 5.14
C ASN A 159 11.18 -6.47 5.29
N THR A 160 11.18 -7.48 6.16
CA THR A 160 12.35 -8.36 6.38
C THR A 160 12.74 -9.10 5.11
N PHE A 161 11.79 -9.75 4.42
CA PHE A 161 12.08 -10.47 3.18
C PHE A 161 12.51 -9.55 2.03
N GLY A 162 11.86 -8.39 1.88
CA GLY A 162 12.27 -7.40 0.89
C GLY A 162 13.70 -6.89 1.13
N SER A 163 14.04 -6.62 2.40
CA SER A 163 15.37 -6.13 2.78
C SER A 163 16.46 -7.19 2.60
N ILE A 164 16.17 -8.46 2.92
CA ILE A 164 17.09 -9.57 2.65
C ILE A 164 17.29 -9.75 1.14
N LYS A 165 16.22 -9.68 0.34
CA LYS A 165 16.35 -9.77 -1.13
C LYS A 165 17.21 -8.64 -1.70
N ALA A 166 17.13 -7.45 -1.11
CA ALA A 166 17.95 -6.30 -1.52
C ALA A 166 19.44 -6.49 -1.23
N SER A 167 19.80 -7.28 -0.22
CA SER A 167 21.20 -7.47 0.24
C SER A 167 21.92 -8.66 -0.41
N ILE A 168 21.22 -9.50 -1.17
CA ILE A 168 21.77 -10.69 -1.85
C ILE A 168 21.66 -10.58 -3.38
N SER A 169 22.63 -11.17 -4.09
CA SER A 169 22.58 -11.29 -5.55
C SER A 169 21.99 -12.64 -5.95
N GLY A 170 20.90 -12.64 -6.73
CA GLY A 170 20.28 -13.87 -7.25
C GLY A 170 18.78 -13.97 -6.97
N ILE A 171 18.09 -14.85 -7.72
CA ILE A 171 16.62 -15.02 -7.69
C ILE A 171 16.20 -16.15 -6.73
N GLU A 172 17.11 -17.06 -6.35
CA GLU A 172 16.77 -18.36 -5.73
C GLU A 172 17.21 -18.56 -4.28
N GLU A 173 17.87 -17.57 -3.66
CA GLU A 173 18.30 -17.69 -2.27
C GLU A 173 17.20 -17.19 -1.31
N PHE A 174 16.43 -18.12 -0.77
CA PHE A 174 15.52 -17.83 0.34
C PHE A 174 16.27 -17.93 1.67
N PRO A 175 16.12 -16.94 2.57
CA PRO A 175 16.74 -17.04 3.89
C PRO A 175 16.11 -18.18 4.70
N SER A 176 16.93 -18.84 5.51
CA SER A 176 16.47 -19.83 6.45
C SER A 176 15.58 -19.21 7.52
N LYS A 177 14.71 -20.02 8.13
CA LYS A 177 13.86 -19.57 9.26
C LYS A 177 14.67 -19.00 10.43
N THR A 178 15.90 -19.50 10.63
CA THR A 178 16.78 -19.03 11.70
C THR A 178 17.30 -17.64 11.38
N GLU A 179 17.82 -17.40 10.18
CA GLU A 179 18.29 -16.08 9.75
C GLU A 179 17.18 -15.04 9.82
N VAL A 180 15.99 -15.36 9.31
CA VAL A 180 14.83 -14.44 9.40
C VAL A 180 14.49 -14.13 10.84
N ARG A 181 14.49 -15.14 11.74
CA ARG A 181 14.21 -14.93 13.16
C ARG A 181 15.27 -14.05 13.81
N ASP A 182 16.53 -14.26 13.49
CA ASP A 182 17.63 -13.47 14.06
C ASP A 182 17.54 -12.02 13.62
N VAL A 183 17.25 -11.76 12.34
CA VAL A 183 17.00 -10.41 11.82
C VAL A 183 15.81 -9.77 12.55
N VAL A 184 14.69 -10.48 12.65
CA VAL A 184 13.50 -9.94 13.33
C VAL A 184 13.80 -9.62 14.80
N ASN A 185 14.49 -10.51 15.51
CA ASN A 185 14.85 -10.32 16.91
C ASN A 185 15.84 -9.16 17.11
N GLN A 186 16.79 -8.98 16.22
CA GLN A 186 17.79 -7.91 16.35
C GLN A 186 17.20 -6.55 16.01
N HIS A 187 16.43 -6.48 14.93
CA HIS A 187 15.96 -5.21 14.39
C HIS A 187 14.64 -4.75 15.02
N TYR A 188 13.67 -5.65 15.19
CA TYR A 188 12.32 -5.29 15.65
C TYR A 188 12.11 -5.46 17.15
N ARG A 189 13.08 -5.96 17.93
CA ARG A 189 12.91 -6.15 19.38
C ARG A 189 12.37 -4.89 20.06
N ASN A 190 13.03 -3.75 19.88
CA ASN A 190 12.61 -2.51 20.53
C ASN A 190 11.23 -2.06 20.05
N TYR A 191 10.99 -2.11 18.73
CA TYR A 191 9.70 -1.77 18.13
C TYR A 191 8.55 -2.64 18.69
N LEU A 192 8.75 -3.96 18.80
CA LEU A 192 7.78 -4.88 19.37
C LEU A 192 7.57 -4.66 20.87
N HIS A 193 8.62 -4.34 21.62
CA HIS A 193 8.50 -3.99 23.04
C HIS A 193 7.71 -2.70 23.23
N THR A 194 7.99 -1.65 22.45
CA THR A 194 7.23 -0.40 22.50
C THR A 194 5.75 -0.62 22.22
N MET A 195 5.40 -1.46 21.23
CA MET A 195 3.99 -1.81 20.99
C MET A 195 3.35 -2.58 22.15
N LEU A 196 4.10 -3.46 22.82
CA LEU A 196 3.59 -4.17 24.00
C LEU A 196 3.35 -3.18 25.15
N ASP A 197 4.29 -2.27 25.38
CA ASP A 197 4.19 -1.25 26.42
C ASP A 197 2.97 -0.35 26.16
N GLU A 198 2.81 0.16 24.92
CA GLU A 198 1.63 0.92 24.48
C GLU A 198 0.30 0.20 24.75
N PHE A 199 0.25 -1.09 24.42
CA PHE A 199 -0.94 -1.90 24.67
C PHE A 199 -1.28 -1.98 26.17
N LEU A 200 -0.25 -2.05 27.03
CA LEU A 200 -0.41 -2.11 28.48
C LEU A 200 -0.72 -0.75 29.10
N THR A 201 -0.18 0.35 28.55
CA THR A 201 -0.35 1.71 29.07
C THR A 201 -1.52 2.47 28.44
N GLN A 202 -2.10 1.95 27.34
CA GLN A 202 -3.07 2.65 26.48
C GLN A 202 -2.53 3.93 25.84
N GLU A 203 -1.21 4.01 25.66
CA GLU A 203 -0.56 5.07 24.90
C GLU A 203 -0.55 4.72 23.40
N HIS A 204 -0.63 5.74 22.53
CA HIS A 204 -0.72 5.58 21.06
C HIS A 204 0.54 6.10 20.37
N VAL A 205 1.69 5.46 20.61
CA VAL A 205 3.00 5.94 20.14
C VAL A 205 3.41 5.35 18.78
N VAL A 206 3.04 4.10 18.51
CA VAL A 206 3.31 3.34 17.28
C VAL A 206 2.01 3.02 16.56
N VAL A 207 0.97 2.65 17.30
CA VAL A 207 -0.35 2.33 16.73
C VAL A 207 -1.32 3.48 16.99
N HIS A 208 -1.69 4.16 15.91
CA HIS A 208 -2.59 5.29 15.94
C HIS A 208 -3.98 4.87 15.45
N GLU A 209 -5.02 5.34 16.12
CA GLU A 209 -6.40 5.23 15.64
C GLU A 209 -6.77 6.46 14.82
N ILE A 210 -7.49 6.25 13.71
CA ILE A 210 -8.12 7.34 12.97
C ILE A 210 -9.57 7.50 13.42
N LYS A 211 -9.92 8.72 13.85
CA LYS A 211 -11.31 9.10 14.13
C LYS A 211 -12.04 9.39 12.82
N GLU A 212 -13.28 8.90 12.68
CA GLU A 212 -14.04 8.91 11.42
C GLU A 212 -14.17 10.30 10.76
N ASP A 213 -14.25 11.37 11.55
CA ASP A 213 -14.40 12.75 11.07
C ASP A 213 -13.24 13.19 10.14
N HIS A 214 -12.04 12.63 10.32
CA HIS A 214 -10.84 13.00 9.54
C HIS A 214 -10.69 12.26 8.20
N ILE A 215 -11.48 11.21 7.98
CA ILE A 215 -11.40 10.42 6.74
C ILE A 215 -12.04 11.19 5.56
N TYR A 216 -13.15 11.90 5.82
CA TYR A 216 -13.93 12.58 4.77
C TYR A 216 -13.32 13.89 4.27
N GLU A 217 -12.62 14.65 5.13
CA GLU A 217 -11.99 15.92 4.73
C GLU A 217 -10.84 15.72 3.73
N SER A 218 -10.19 14.55 3.72
CA SER A 218 -8.98 14.29 2.93
C SER A 218 -9.18 13.41 1.69
N SER A 219 -10.34 12.75 1.55
CA SER A 219 -10.58 11.66 0.60
C SER A 219 -11.43 12.01 -0.63
N LEU A 220 -12.10 13.17 -0.66
CA LEU A 220 -13.14 13.47 -1.67
C LEU A 220 -12.73 14.38 -2.84
N TYR A 221 -11.44 14.67 -3.05
CA TYR A 221 -11.03 15.29 -4.32
C TYR A 221 -10.85 14.22 -5.40
N SER A 222 -11.97 13.65 -5.85
CA SER A 222 -12.02 12.76 -7.01
C SER A 222 -12.49 13.54 -8.24
N THR A 223 -11.70 13.44 -9.31
CA THR A 223 -12.16 13.28 -10.71
C THR A 223 -13.43 14.04 -11.13
N ASP A 224 -13.30 15.30 -11.53
CA ASP A 224 -14.24 15.90 -12.48
C ASP A 224 -13.52 16.29 -13.76
N GLY A 225 -13.28 15.27 -14.58
CA GLY A 225 -13.09 15.41 -16.02
C GLY A 225 -14.45 15.62 -16.70
N HIS A 226 -15.10 16.76 -16.48
CA HIS A 226 -16.19 17.21 -17.33
C HIS A 226 -15.96 18.65 -17.78
N ARG A 227 -15.52 18.78 -19.04
CA ARG A 227 -15.72 19.99 -19.84
C ARG A 227 -17.22 20.29 -19.90
N HIS A 228 -17.68 21.22 -19.09
CA HIS A 228 -18.86 22.01 -19.45
C HIS A 228 -18.42 23.25 -20.20
N ASN A 229 -18.53 23.12 -21.51
CA ASN A 229 -18.59 24.22 -22.46
C ASN A 229 -19.86 25.02 -22.16
N HIS A 230 -19.80 25.97 -21.24
CA HIS A 230 -20.81 27.02 -21.15
C HIS A 230 -20.33 28.21 -21.97
N GLY A 231 -20.97 28.38 -23.13
CA GLY A 231 -20.90 29.62 -23.89
C GLY A 231 -21.26 30.80 -23.00
N ALA A 232 -20.37 31.77 -22.96
CA ALA A 232 -20.67 33.10 -22.48
C ALA A 232 -20.81 34.00 -23.70
N ASP A 233 -22.04 34.44 -23.91
CA ASP A 233 -22.43 35.50 -24.82
C ASP A 233 -21.50 36.71 -24.69
N HIS A 234 -20.92 37.12 -25.82
CA HIS A 234 -20.33 38.43 -25.97
C HIS A 234 -21.43 39.48 -26.06
N ALA A 235 -21.82 40.03 -24.92
CA ALA A 235 -22.42 41.36 -24.85
C ALA A 235 -21.38 42.33 -24.26
N ARG A 236 -20.56 42.92 -25.13
CA ARG A 236 -19.91 44.20 -24.84
C ARG A 236 -20.60 45.27 -25.67
N GLY A 237 -21.34 46.12 -25.00
CA GLY A 237 -21.69 47.43 -25.53
C GLY A 237 -20.41 48.21 -25.81
N SER A 238 -20.41 48.89 -26.95
CA SER A 238 -19.57 50.04 -27.20
C SER A 238 -20.51 51.19 -27.53
N ASP A 239 -20.45 52.21 -26.69
CA ASP A 239 -20.88 53.57 -26.97
C ASP A 239 -20.20 54.12 -28.25
N SER A 240 -20.82 55.17 -28.77
CA SER A 240 -20.52 56.06 -29.93
C SER A 240 -21.02 55.61 -31.30
#